data_AF-A0AAI8PR29-F1
#
_entry.id   AF-A0AAI8PR29-F1
#
_cell.length_a   1.000
_cell.length_b   1.000
_cell.length_c   1.000
_cell.angle_alpha   90.00
_cell.angle_beta   90.00
_cell.angle_gamma   90.00
#
_symmetry.space_group_name_H-M   'P 1'
#
loop_
_entity.id
_entity.type
_entity.pdbx_description
1 polymer ?
#
loop_
_entity_poly.entity_id
_entity_poly.type
_entity_poly.pdbx_seq_one_letter_code
_entity_poly.pdbx_strand_id
1 'polypeptide(L)'
;MSDQTSAAAEPTSAASGRTSGSFGRTRTAPEQTSAAPEGYTTVAPWVVTDDTGAFLDFVTEVFGGEELGRVATESGAVGHAEIRIGDTVVLAFDRSPDWPVMPSLLRVFVQDADATFARALKAGARVVTALSDSAFGQRGGRIRDPFGTIWWVVAHVEDVPEEEMWRRLAMPEYAESMRVAQETFDAEMTGRGRGRSSAPVRKTSPSGV
;
A
#
# COMPACT_ATOMS: atom_id res chain seq x y z
N MET A 1 -53.75 -14.25 25.36
CA MET A 1 -55.04 -13.60 25.66
C MET A 1 -54.93 -13.08 27.08
N SER A 2 -54.28 -11.93 27.27
CA SER A 2 -54.85 -10.56 27.17
C SER A 2 -55.68 -10.22 28.39
N ASP A 3 -55.18 -9.35 29.27
CA ASP A 3 -55.79 -8.04 29.63
C ASP A 3 -55.15 -7.47 30.92
N GLN A 4 -54.59 -6.26 30.81
CA GLN A 4 -55.06 -4.98 31.38
C GLN A 4 -54.68 -4.76 32.87
N THR A 5 -53.79 -3.81 33.16
CA THR A 5 -54.06 -2.38 33.47
C THR A 5 -54.48 -2.16 34.92
N SER A 6 -53.66 -1.46 35.72
CA SER A 6 -54.10 -0.26 36.45
C SER A 6 -52.98 0.29 37.36
N ALA A 7 -52.87 1.61 37.32
CA ALA A 7 -52.00 2.48 38.10
C ALA A 7 -52.46 2.65 39.56
N ALA A 8 -51.56 3.08 40.46
CA ALA A 8 -51.58 4.41 41.11
C ALA A 8 -50.68 4.46 42.36
N ALA A 9 -50.14 5.64 42.61
CA ALA A 9 -49.09 6.05 43.54
C ALA A 9 -49.60 6.35 44.98
N GLU A 10 -48.82 6.02 46.03
CA GLU A 10 -48.10 6.92 46.99
C GLU A 10 -48.94 7.51 48.17
N PRO A 11 -48.34 8.08 49.25
CA PRO A 11 -46.98 7.96 49.83
C PRO A 11 -46.97 7.84 51.38
N THR A 12 -45.81 7.60 52.01
CA THR A 12 -45.51 8.25 53.32
C THR A 12 -44.01 8.52 53.49
N SER A 13 -43.76 9.80 53.76
CA SER A 13 -42.51 10.52 54.03
C SER A 13 -41.64 9.96 55.17
N ALA A 14 -40.30 9.99 55.03
CA ALA A 14 -39.44 10.93 55.78
C ALA A 14 -37.92 10.67 55.57
N ALA A 15 -37.27 11.70 55.03
CA ALA A 15 -35.94 12.25 55.31
C ALA A 15 -34.73 11.36 55.70
N SER A 16 -33.66 11.57 54.91
CA SER A 16 -32.32 12.01 55.35
C SER A 16 -31.17 11.05 55.01
N GLY A 17 -30.18 11.55 54.26
CA GLY A 17 -28.88 10.91 54.12
C GLY A 17 -28.20 11.15 52.78
N ARG A 18 -27.50 12.27 52.65
CA ARG A 18 -26.55 12.51 51.54
C ARG A 18 -25.43 11.46 51.59
N THR A 19 -25.12 10.82 50.46
CA THR A 19 -23.72 10.64 50.05
C THR A 19 -23.61 10.62 48.52
N SER A 20 -22.65 11.43 48.08
CA SER A 20 -22.17 11.61 46.72
C SER A 20 -21.61 10.31 46.15
N GLY A 21 -21.89 10.04 44.88
CA GLY A 21 -21.32 8.95 44.11
C GLY A 21 -21.40 9.23 42.62
N SER A 22 -20.83 10.36 42.18
CA SER A 22 -20.56 10.59 40.76
C SER A 22 -19.52 9.56 40.30
N PHE A 23 -19.98 8.50 39.63
CA PHE A 23 -19.10 7.65 38.82
C PHE A 23 -18.75 8.41 37.54
N GLY A 24 -17.88 9.40 37.68
CA GLY A 24 -17.15 10.00 36.57
C GLY A 24 -16.29 8.91 35.94
N ARG A 25 -16.75 8.35 34.83
CA ARG A 25 -15.95 7.47 33.99
C ARG A 25 -15.00 8.33 33.16
N THR A 26 -13.99 8.91 33.78
CA THR A 26 -12.85 9.44 33.05
C THR A 26 -12.00 8.25 32.62
N ARG A 27 -12.38 7.65 31.48
CA ARG A 27 -11.43 6.83 30.73
C ARG A 27 -10.47 7.82 30.08
N THR A 28 -9.39 8.16 30.77
CA THR A 28 -8.22 8.77 30.14
C THR A 28 -7.71 7.73 29.14
N ALA A 29 -8.18 7.83 27.89
CA ALA A 29 -7.60 7.06 26.81
C ALA A 29 -6.14 7.52 26.69
N PRO A 30 -5.17 6.60 26.55
CA PRO A 30 -3.79 6.99 26.28
C PRO A 30 -3.79 7.89 25.05
N GLU A 31 -2.98 8.96 25.10
CA GLU A 31 -2.80 9.90 24.01
C GLU A 31 -2.41 9.11 22.74
N GLN A 32 -3.38 8.88 21.86
CA GLN A 32 -3.18 8.15 20.62
C GLN A 32 -2.49 9.10 19.64
N THR A 33 -1.17 8.98 19.51
CA THR A 33 -0.36 9.80 18.58
C THR A 33 -0.61 9.43 17.10
N SER A 34 -1.22 8.27 16.84
CA SER A 34 -1.59 7.78 15.51
C SER A 34 -3.03 7.23 15.51
N ALA A 35 -3.74 7.43 14.39
CA ALA A 35 -5.05 6.82 14.15
C ALA A 35 -4.94 5.36 13.67
N ALA A 36 -3.78 4.95 13.18
CA ALA A 36 -3.52 3.57 12.77
C ALA A 36 -3.09 2.71 13.97
N PRO A 37 -3.40 1.39 13.96
CA PRO A 37 -2.86 0.46 14.94
C PRO A 37 -1.32 0.50 15.00
N GLU A 38 -0.77 0.06 16.11
CA GLU A 38 0.68 -0.07 16.24
C GLU A 38 1.24 -1.02 15.16
N GLY A 39 2.34 -0.62 14.53
CA GLY A 39 2.98 -1.37 13.44
C GLY A 39 2.33 -1.19 12.06
N TYR A 40 1.33 -0.33 11.93
CA TYR A 40 0.72 0.05 10.66
C TYR A 40 1.12 1.45 10.21
N THR A 41 1.32 1.59 8.90
CA THR A 41 1.30 2.89 8.23
C THR A 41 -0.13 3.43 8.14
N THR A 42 -0.28 4.74 7.96
CA THR A 42 -1.60 5.39 7.85
C THR A 42 -2.42 4.89 6.66
N VAL A 43 -1.76 4.48 5.58
CA VAL A 43 -2.38 3.81 4.44
C VAL A 43 -1.78 2.41 4.34
N ALA A 44 -2.64 1.39 4.29
CA ALA A 44 -2.26 0.00 4.12
C ALA A 44 -2.84 -0.54 2.81
N PRO A 45 -2.01 -0.87 1.81
CA PRO A 45 -2.51 -1.34 0.52
C PRO A 45 -3.06 -2.75 0.63
N TRP A 46 -4.14 -3.00 -0.11
CA TRP A 46 -4.67 -4.34 -0.35
C TRP A 46 -4.23 -4.84 -1.73
N VAL A 47 -3.79 -6.09 -1.79
CA VAL A 47 -3.49 -6.82 -3.03
C VAL A 47 -4.48 -7.96 -3.16
N VAL A 48 -5.07 -8.09 -4.34
CA VAL A 48 -6.06 -9.13 -4.62
C VAL A 48 -5.44 -10.13 -5.58
N THR A 49 -5.40 -11.40 -5.19
CA THR A 49 -4.65 -12.43 -5.94
C THR A 49 -5.49 -13.67 -6.23
N ASP A 50 -5.02 -14.50 -7.15
CA ASP A 50 -5.57 -15.84 -7.38
C ASP A 50 -5.05 -16.89 -6.38
N ASP A 51 -3.89 -16.63 -5.78
CA ASP A 51 -3.25 -17.48 -4.78
C ASP A 51 -2.45 -16.60 -3.82
N THR A 52 -3.10 -16.21 -2.72
CA THR A 52 -2.49 -15.35 -1.71
C THR A 52 -1.34 -16.06 -1.01
N GLY A 53 -1.44 -17.38 -0.81
CA GLY A 53 -0.37 -18.14 -0.18
C GLY A 53 0.92 -18.03 -0.96
N ALA A 54 0.87 -18.31 -2.26
CA ALA A 54 2.03 -18.18 -3.14
C ALA A 54 2.49 -16.73 -3.34
N PHE A 55 1.58 -15.76 -3.27
CA PHE A 55 1.94 -14.34 -3.25
C PHE A 55 2.77 -13.96 -2.02
N LEU A 56 2.38 -14.43 -0.82
CA LEU A 56 3.15 -14.20 0.41
C LEU A 56 4.54 -14.82 0.31
N ASP A 57 4.64 -16.05 -0.21
CA ASP A 57 5.92 -16.73 -0.43
C ASP A 57 6.84 -15.92 -1.38
N PHE A 58 6.29 -15.40 -2.48
CA PHE A 58 7.02 -14.52 -3.41
C PHE A 58 7.52 -13.26 -2.70
N VAL A 59 6.67 -12.60 -1.91
CA VAL A 59 7.05 -11.37 -1.19
C VAL A 59 8.14 -11.65 -0.16
N THR A 60 8.06 -12.77 0.56
CA THR A 60 9.11 -13.21 1.48
C THR A 60 10.43 -13.48 0.76
N GLU A 61 10.43 -14.23 -0.35
CA GLU A 61 11.66 -14.55 -1.09
C GLU A 61 12.31 -13.29 -1.72
N VAL A 62 11.51 -12.43 -2.33
CA VAL A 62 12.01 -11.31 -3.13
C VAL A 62 12.35 -10.11 -2.27
N PHE A 63 11.47 -9.74 -1.35
CA PHE A 63 11.58 -8.51 -0.56
C PHE A 63 11.98 -8.75 0.89
N GLY A 64 12.13 -10.00 1.32
CA GLY A 64 12.38 -10.33 2.72
C GLY A 64 11.18 -10.03 3.61
N GLY A 65 9.96 -10.09 3.06
CA GLY A 65 8.74 -9.81 3.79
C GLY A 65 8.49 -10.80 4.93
N GLU A 66 7.97 -10.30 6.04
CA GLU A 66 7.61 -11.08 7.24
C GLU A 66 6.10 -11.30 7.24
N GLU A 67 5.66 -12.55 7.05
CA GLU A 67 4.25 -12.90 7.20
C GLU A 67 3.81 -12.75 8.67
N LEU A 68 2.73 -11.99 8.88
CA LEU A 68 2.18 -11.72 10.22
C LEU A 68 1.02 -12.66 10.56
N GLY A 69 0.30 -13.10 9.53
CA GLY A 69 -0.76 -14.09 9.68
C GLY A 69 -1.69 -14.15 8.47
N ARG A 70 -2.50 -15.21 8.45
CA ARG A 70 -3.53 -15.45 7.45
C ARG A 70 -4.78 -16.06 8.10
N VAL A 71 -5.93 -15.76 7.52
CA VAL A 71 -7.25 -16.29 7.92
C VAL A 71 -7.87 -16.95 6.70
N ALA A 72 -8.17 -18.24 6.84
CA ALA A 72 -8.88 -19.01 5.83
C ALA A 72 -10.40 -18.83 5.98
N THR A 73 -11.11 -18.85 4.86
CA THR A 73 -12.58 -18.94 4.80
C THR A 73 -13.03 -20.41 4.92
N GLU A 74 -14.33 -20.63 5.08
CA GLU A 74 -14.91 -21.99 5.07
C GLU A 74 -14.66 -22.75 3.75
N SER A 75 -14.46 -22.03 2.64
CA SER A 75 -14.14 -22.63 1.35
C SER A 75 -12.66 -23.01 1.21
N GLY A 76 -11.82 -22.70 2.20
CA GLY A 76 -10.38 -22.92 2.18
C GLY A 76 -9.56 -21.82 1.47
N ALA A 77 -10.21 -20.77 0.97
CA ALA A 77 -9.52 -19.62 0.39
C ALA A 77 -8.96 -18.70 1.49
N VAL A 78 -7.91 -17.94 1.19
CA VAL A 78 -7.40 -16.90 2.10
C VAL A 78 -8.31 -15.68 2.02
N GLY A 79 -9.09 -15.43 3.08
CA GLY A 79 -9.98 -14.27 3.17
C GLY A 79 -9.31 -13.01 3.71
N HIS A 80 -8.18 -13.16 4.40
CA HIS A 80 -7.37 -12.06 4.93
C HIS A 80 -5.95 -12.57 5.18
N ALA A 81 -4.94 -11.81 4.78
CA ALA A 81 -3.55 -12.06 5.12
C ALA A 81 -2.79 -10.74 5.27
N GLU A 82 -1.73 -10.79 6.06
CA GLU A 82 -0.86 -9.64 6.34
C GLU A 82 0.60 -10.04 6.17
N ILE A 83 1.35 -9.23 5.42
CA ILE A 83 2.80 -9.35 5.27
C ILE A 83 3.45 -7.98 5.43
N ARG A 84 4.48 -7.90 6.27
CA ARG A 84 5.26 -6.69 6.49
C ARG A 84 6.42 -6.62 5.51
N ILE A 85 6.58 -5.48 4.86
CA ILE A 85 7.75 -5.14 4.03
C ILE A 85 8.31 -3.82 4.59
N GLY A 86 9.48 -3.89 5.24
CA GLY A 86 10.04 -2.73 5.93
C GLY A 86 9.12 -2.27 7.07
N ASP A 87 8.57 -1.06 6.94
CA ASP A 87 7.67 -0.44 7.93
C ASP A 87 6.18 -0.55 7.55
N THR A 88 5.86 -1.10 6.38
CA THR A 88 4.52 -1.12 5.82
C THR A 88 3.92 -2.53 5.85
N VAL A 89 2.66 -2.64 6.27
CA VAL A 89 1.89 -3.88 6.16
C VAL A 89 1.09 -3.86 4.85
N VAL A 90 1.32 -4.87 4.01
CA VAL A 90 0.52 -5.16 2.82
C VAL A 90 -0.52 -6.22 3.21
N LEU A 91 -1.78 -5.93 2.90
CA LEU A 91 -2.88 -6.85 3.12
C LEU A 91 -3.19 -7.59 1.83
N ALA A 92 -3.61 -8.85 1.92
CA ALA A 92 -3.96 -9.64 0.75
C ALA A 92 -5.12 -10.62 1.00
N PHE A 93 -5.81 -11.00 -0.07
CA PHE A 93 -6.81 -12.06 -0.07
C PHE A 93 -7.03 -12.64 -1.47
N ASP A 94 -7.62 -13.84 -1.49
CA ASP A 94 -7.97 -14.55 -2.71
C ASP A 94 -9.23 -13.95 -3.32
N ARG A 95 -9.17 -13.53 -4.60
CA ARG A 95 -10.38 -13.09 -5.30
C ARG A 95 -11.37 -14.24 -5.48
N SER A 96 -12.64 -13.88 -5.52
CA SER A 96 -13.65 -14.79 -6.06
C SER A 96 -13.37 -15.07 -7.55
N PRO A 97 -13.64 -16.28 -8.06
CA PRO A 97 -13.36 -16.66 -9.45
C PRO A 97 -13.97 -15.72 -10.50
N ASP A 98 -15.16 -15.19 -10.22
CA ASP A 98 -15.94 -14.32 -11.12
C ASP A 98 -15.55 -12.84 -11.03
N TRP A 99 -14.63 -12.47 -10.14
CA TRP A 99 -14.15 -11.09 -10.03
C TRP A 99 -13.12 -10.79 -11.11
N PRO A 100 -13.08 -9.56 -11.66
CA PRO A 100 -12.01 -9.17 -12.54
C PRO A 100 -10.66 -9.23 -11.81
N VAL A 101 -9.59 -9.52 -12.56
CA VAL A 101 -8.23 -9.37 -12.04
C VAL A 101 -7.98 -7.89 -11.77
N MET A 102 -7.50 -7.58 -10.57
CA MET A 102 -7.21 -6.21 -10.13
C MET A 102 -5.70 -6.07 -9.91
N PRO A 103 -4.92 -5.71 -10.94
CA PRO A 103 -3.49 -5.55 -10.80
C PRO A 103 -3.18 -4.35 -9.90
N SER A 104 -2.43 -4.57 -8.83
CA SER A 104 -1.91 -3.50 -7.98
C SER A 104 -0.63 -2.92 -8.57
N LEU A 105 -0.40 -1.62 -8.41
CA LEU A 105 0.90 -0.98 -8.64
C LEU A 105 1.45 -0.51 -7.29
N LEU A 106 2.47 -1.18 -6.80
CA LEU A 106 3.11 -0.87 -5.54
C LEU A 106 4.53 -0.38 -5.79
N ARG A 107 4.95 0.67 -5.08
CA ARG A 107 6.34 1.10 -5.07
C ARG A 107 7.01 0.57 -3.81
N VAL A 108 8.17 -0.05 -3.97
CA VAL A 108 8.94 -0.61 -2.87
C VAL A 108 10.36 -0.07 -2.92
N PHE A 109 10.81 0.47 -1.80
CA PHE A 109 12.20 0.87 -1.62
C PHE A 109 13.01 -0.30 -1.09
N VAL A 110 14.16 -0.55 -1.71
CA VAL A 110 15.08 -1.63 -1.35
C VAL A 110 16.50 -1.10 -1.29
N GLN A 111 17.37 -1.80 -0.56
CA GLN A 111 18.78 -1.41 -0.47
C GLN A 111 19.53 -1.64 -1.80
N ASP A 112 19.18 -2.69 -2.53
CA ASP A 112 19.81 -3.04 -3.81
C ASP A 112 18.72 -3.43 -4.82
N ALA A 113 18.52 -2.55 -5.81
CA ALA A 113 17.51 -2.76 -6.84
C ALA A 113 17.89 -3.90 -7.79
N ASP A 114 19.16 -4.04 -8.16
CA ASP A 114 19.63 -5.08 -9.09
C ASP A 114 19.49 -6.48 -8.48
N ALA A 115 19.96 -6.64 -7.25
CA ALA A 115 19.85 -7.91 -6.54
C ALA A 115 18.39 -8.32 -6.33
N THR A 116 17.53 -7.35 -6.00
CA THR A 116 16.09 -7.59 -5.84
C THR A 116 15.42 -7.95 -7.15
N PHE A 117 15.74 -7.25 -8.25
CA PHE A 117 15.25 -7.59 -9.59
C PHE A 117 15.65 -9.02 -9.97
N ALA A 118 16.92 -9.39 -9.77
CA ALA A 118 17.40 -10.72 -10.09
C ALA A 118 16.67 -11.82 -9.29
N ARG A 119 16.43 -11.61 -7.99
CA ARG A 119 15.61 -12.53 -7.17
C ARG A 119 14.19 -12.62 -7.71
N ALA A 120 13.56 -11.50 -8.02
CA ALA A 120 12.19 -11.49 -8.53
C ALA A 120 12.03 -12.25 -9.85
N LEU A 121 12.97 -12.07 -10.79
CA LEU A 121 12.94 -12.79 -12.06
C LEU A 121 13.13 -14.30 -11.84
N LYS A 122 13.99 -14.69 -10.90
CA LYS A 122 14.16 -16.11 -10.52
C LYS A 122 12.88 -16.69 -9.91
N ALA A 123 12.13 -15.88 -9.15
CA ALA A 123 10.84 -16.23 -8.57
C ALA A 123 9.65 -16.14 -9.57
N GLY A 124 9.93 -15.99 -10.87
CA GLY A 124 8.91 -16.03 -11.92
C GLY A 124 8.29 -14.69 -12.28
N ALA A 125 8.76 -13.58 -11.71
CA ALA A 125 8.37 -12.26 -12.19
C ALA A 125 8.94 -11.99 -13.60
N ARG A 126 8.33 -11.05 -14.32
CA ARG A 126 8.84 -10.55 -15.61
C ARG A 126 9.10 -9.05 -15.56
N VAL A 127 10.03 -8.60 -16.38
CA VAL A 127 10.32 -7.18 -16.54
C VAL A 127 9.14 -6.48 -17.23
N VAL A 128 8.71 -5.36 -16.65
CA VAL A 128 7.81 -4.38 -17.27
C VAL A 128 8.64 -3.20 -17.76
N THR A 129 9.43 -2.59 -16.86
CA THR A 129 10.36 -1.50 -17.15
C THR A 129 11.74 -1.93 -16.67
N ALA A 130 12.74 -1.94 -17.55
CA ALA A 130 14.11 -2.29 -17.17
C ALA A 130 14.68 -1.33 -16.11
N LEU A 131 15.64 -1.80 -15.32
CA LEU A 131 16.36 -0.96 -14.37
C LEU A 131 17.12 0.14 -15.10
N SER A 132 16.99 1.36 -14.59
CA SER A 132 17.80 2.50 -15.02
C SER A 132 18.04 3.44 -13.85
N ASP A 133 19.07 4.27 -14.01
CA ASP A 133 19.27 5.41 -13.14
C ASP A 133 18.37 6.56 -13.63
N SER A 134 17.81 7.29 -12.68
CA SER A 134 16.85 8.35 -12.93
C SER A 134 17.40 9.70 -12.49
N ALA A 135 16.81 10.77 -13.04
CA ALA A 135 17.14 12.14 -12.67
C ALA A 135 16.90 12.46 -11.18
N PHE A 136 16.20 11.58 -10.46
CA PHE A 136 15.81 11.72 -9.06
C PHE A 136 16.83 11.10 -8.08
N GLY A 137 18.02 10.70 -8.55
CA GLY A 137 19.03 10.06 -7.69
C GLY A 137 18.61 8.65 -7.25
N GLN A 138 17.94 7.93 -8.13
CA GLN A 138 17.38 6.61 -7.84
C GLN A 138 17.70 5.64 -8.97
N ARG A 139 17.98 4.41 -8.59
CA ARG A 139 18.07 3.26 -9.49
C ARG A 139 16.81 2.42 -9.35
N GLY A 140 16.09 2.19 -10.43
CA GLY A 140 14.84 1.46 -10.32
C GLY A 140 14.20 1.06 -11.64
N GLY A 141 13.19 0.22 -11.52
CA GLY A 141 12.48 -0.40 -12.64
C GLY A 141 11.18 -1.04 -12.16
N ARG A 142 10.45 -1.67 -13.08
CA ARG A 142 9.17 -2.31 -12.78
C ARG A 142 9.20 -3.76 -13.18
N ILE A 143 8.71 -4.62 -12.30
CA ILE A 143 8.44 -6.03 -12.56
C ILE A 143 6.96 -6.31 -12.38
N ARG A 144 6.44 -7.33 -13.07
CA ARG A 144 5.14 -7.92 -12.80
C ARG A 144 5.35 -9.31 -12.22
N ASP A 145 4.79 -9.57 -11.05
CA ASP A 145 4.85 -10.89 -10.42
C ASP A 145 3.85 -11.88 -11.06
N PRO A 146 3.92 -13.19 -10.73
CA PRO A 146 3.02 -14.20 -11.27
C PRO A 146 1.53 -13.95 -10.98
N PHE A 147 1.22 -13.18 -9.94
CA PHE A 147 -0.14 -12.90 -9.47
C PHE A 147 -0.72 -11.62 -10.07
N GLY A 148 0.08 -10.91 -10.87
CA GLY A 148 -0.33 -9.75 -11.62
C GLY A 148 -0.07 -8.41 -10.96
N THR A 149 0.56 -8.38 -9.78
CA THR A 149 0.99 -7.13 -9.14
C THR A 149 2.23 -6.59 -9.84
N ILE A 150 2.22 -5.30 -10.13
CA ILE A 150 3.36 -4.57 -10.66
C ILE A 150 4.08 -3.92 -9.48
N TRP A 151 5.36 -4.27 -9.32
CA TRP A 151 6.24 -3.69 -8.32
C TRP A 151 7.20 -2.71 -8.97
N TRP A 152 7.14 -1.44 -8.56
CA TRP A 152 8.17 -0.46 -8.86
C TRP A 152 9.26 -0.56 -7.78
N VAL A 153 10.29 -1.35 -8.10
CA VAL A 153 11.45 -1.61 -7.24
C VAL A 153 12.43 -0.46 -7.41
N VAL A 154 12.79 0.20 -6.30
CA VAL A 154 13.65 1.38 -6.31
C VAL A 154 14.69 1.30 -5.20
N ALA A 155 15.96 1.56 -5.53
CA ALA A 155 16.99 1.92 -4.57
C ALA A 155 17.25 3.42 -4.62
N HIS A 156 17.36 4.03 -3.45
CA HIS A 156 17.86 5.40 -3.33
C HIS A 156 19.38 5.40 -3.51
N VAL A 157 19.90 6.27 -4.37
CA VAL A 157 21.33 6.37 -4.67
C VAL A 157 21.91 7.65 -4.08
N GLU A 158 21.23 8.78 -4.26
CA GLU A 158 21.64 10.08 -3.74
C GLU A 158 20.45 11.04 -3.58
N ASP A 159 20.59 12.01 -2.68
CA ASP A 159 19.67 13.14 -2.59
C ASP A 159 19.97 14.15 -3.70
N VAL A 160 18.98 14.44 -4.55
CA VAL A 160 19.13 15.38 -5.68
C VAL A 160 18.28 16.63 -5.43
N PRO A 161 18.89 17.83 -5.31
CA PRO A 161 18.15 19.08 -5.22
C PRO A 161 17.24 19.31 -6.44
N GLU A 162 16.11 19.99 -6.26
CA GLU A 162 15.12 20.18 -7.32
C GLU A 162 15.70 20.81 -8.59
N GLU A 163 16.53 21.86 -8.45
CA GLU A 163 17.18 22.50 -9.61
C GLU A 163 18.06 21.53 -10.40
N GLU A 164 18.80 20.68 -9.70
CA GLU A 164 19.67 19.68 -10.30
C GLU A 164 18.85 18.57 -10.96
N MET A 165 17.74 18.14 -10.33
CA MET A 165 16.80 17.20 -10.92
C MET A 165 16.24 17.74 -12.25
N TRP A 166 15.81 19.01 -12.30
CA TRP A 166 15.33 19.61 -13.55
C TRP A 166 16.42 19.73 -14.60
N ARG A 167 17.67 20.05 -14.21
CA ARG A 167 18.82 20.05 -15.12
C ARG A 167 19.06 18.67 -15.70
N ARG A 168 19.03 17.61 -14.87
CA ARG A 168 19.16 16.21 -15.29
C ARG A 168 18.04 15.79 -16.24
N LEU A 169 16.79 16.16 -15.97
CA LEU A 169 15.65 15.85 -16.85
C LEU A 169 15.76 16.45 -18.26
N ALA A 170 16.56 17.51 -18.44
CA ALA A 170 16.86 18.08 -19.75
C ALA A 170 18.00 17.37 -20.49
N MET A 171 18.74 16.46 -19.84
CA MET A 171 19.82 15.71 -20.45
C MET A 171 19.27 14.49 -21.22
N PRO A 172 19.86 14.14 -22.38
CA PRO A 172 19.36 13.05 -23.22
C PRO A 172 19.21 11.71 -22.50
N GLU A 173 20.16 11.33 -21.65
CA GLU A 173 20.18 10.04 -20.96
C GLU A 173 19.01 9.88 -19.96
N TYR A 174 18.72 10.91 -19.16
CA TYR A 174 17.63 10.85 -18.18
C TYR A 174 16.27 11.08 -18.83
N ALA A 175 16.21 11.94 -19.85
CA ALA A 175 14.99 12.12 -20.65
C ALA A 175 14.60 10.80 -21.32
N GLU A 176 15.57 10.08 -21.89
CA GLU A 176 15.37 8.77 -22.50
C GLU A 176 14.95 7.72 -21.46
N SER A 177 15.63 7.65 -20.31
CA SER A 177 15.25 6.78 -19.19
C SER A 177 13.79 7.00 -18.76
N MET A 178 13.37 8.26 -18.60
CA MET A 178 11.98 8.60 -18.26
C MET A 178 10.99 8.27 -19.40
N ARG A 179 11.39 8.47 -20.65
CA ARG A 179 10.59 8.13 -21.83
C ARG A 179 10.33 6.63 -21.88
N VAL A 180 11.38 5.81 -21.76
CA VAL A 180 11.31 4.34 -21.71
C VAL A 180 10.44 3.88 -20.54
N ALA A 181 10.59 4.48 -19.36
CA ALA A 181 9.76 4.14 -18.22
C ALA A 181 8.27 4.43 -18.45
N GLN A 182 7.91 5.50 -19.16
CA GLN A 182 6.53 5.79 -19.51
C GLN A 182 6.00 4.85 -20.60
N GLU A 183 6.74 4.68 -21.70
CA GLU A 183 6.30 3.85 -22.83
C GLU A 183 6.14 2.39 -22.44
N THR A 184 7.06 1.83 -21.67
CA THR A 184 6.98 0.42 -21.27
C THR A 184 5.80 0.14 -20.32
N PHE A 185 5.51 1.08 -19.42
CA PHE A 185 4.35 0.95 -18.53
C PHE A 185 3.03 1.19 -19.25
N ASP A 186 2.93 2.17 -20.15
CA ASP A 186 1.72 2.34 -20.97
C ASP A 186 1.50 1.13 -21.89
N ALA A 187 2.56 0.57 -22.48
CA ALA A 187 2.46 -0.67 -23.26
C ALA A 187 1.92 -1.83 -22.43
N GLU A 188 2.46 -2.04 -21.23
CA GLU A 188 2.00 -3.06 -20.27
C GLU A 188 0.52 -2.88 -19.92
N MET A 189 0.10 -1.66 -19.57
CA MET A 189 -1.27 -1.41 -19.12
C MET A 189 -2.30 -1.40 -20.25
N THR A 190 -1.87 -1.17 -21.49
CA THR A 190 -2.78 -1.10 -22.65
C THR A 190 -2.75 -2.35 -23.53
N GLY A 191 -1.78 -3.25 -23.31
CA GLY A 191 -1.53 -4.40 -24.19
C GLY A 191 -1.02 -4.03 -25.59
N ARG A 192 -0.59 -2.78 -25.80
CA ARG A 192 -0.08 -2.30 -27.10
C ARG A 192 1.39 -2.69 -27.27
N GLY A 193 1.81 -2.93 -28.51
CA GLY A 193 3.23 -3.20 -28.83
C GLY A 193 4.16 -2.01 -28.58
N ARG A 194 3.62 -0.78 -28.49
CA ARG A 194 4.36 0.43 -28.10
C ARG A 194 3.46 1.34 -27.27
N GLY A 195 3.98 1.81 -26.15
CA GLY A 195 3.28 2.76 -25.29
C GLY A 195 3.59 4.22 -25.63
N ARG A 196 2.93 5.10 -24.89
CA ARG A 196 3.05 6.56 -25.00
C ARG A 196 3.95 7.12 -23.91
N SER A 197 4.53 8.26 -24.19
CA SER A 197 5.29 9.06 -23.21
C SER A 197 5.09 10.55 -23.48
N SER A 198 5.22 11.35 -22.44
CA SER A 198 5.31 12.81 -22.54
C SER A 198 6.55 13.30 -21.82
N ALA A 199 7.25 14.28 -22.40
CA ALA A 199 8.36 14.93 -21.73
C ALA A 199 7.86 15.71 -20.50
N PRO A 200 8.61 15.72 -19.39
CA PRO A 200 8.28 16.53 -18.23
C PRO A 200 8.46 18.02 -18.58
N VAL A 201 7.55 18.86 -18.08
CA VAL A 201 7.62 20.31 -18.27
C VAL A 201 7.71 20.95 -16.89
N ARG A 202 8.74 21.78 -16.69
CA ARG A 202 8.84 22.60 -15.49
C ARG A 202 7.76 23.69 -15.56
N LYS A 203 6.76 23.61 -14.68
CA LYS A 203 5.79 24.69 -14.54
C LYS A 203 6.50 25.86 -13.87
N THR A 204 6.82 26.91 -14.62
CA THR A 204 7.12 28.20 -14.02
C THR A 204 5.82 28.73 -13.43
N SER A 205 5.77 28.92 -12.11
CA SER A 205 4.66 29.67 -11.49
C SER A 205 4.49 31.00 -12.25
N PRO A 206 3.25 31.45 -12.54
CA PRO A 206 3.07 32.79 -13.06
C PRO A 206 3.69 33.74 -12.03
N SER A 207 4.64 34.57 -12.47
CA SER A 207 5.14 35.70 -11.70
C SER A 207 3.92 36.43 -11.13
N GLY A 208 3.91 36.62 -9.81
CA GLY A 208 2.75 37.04 -9.04
C GLY A 208 1.97 38.20 -9.65
N VAL A 209 0.65 38.09 -9.56
CA VAL A 209 -0.27 39.24 -9.64
C VAL A 209 -0.40 39.85 -8.25
#